data_AF-A0A7M7LTA9-F1
#
_entry.id   AF-A0A7M7LTA9-F1
#
_cell.length_a   1.000
_cell.length_b   1.000
_cell.length_c   1.000
_cell.angle_alpha   90.00
_cell.angle_beta   90.00
_cell.angle_gamma   90.00
#
_symmetry.space_group_name_H-M   'P 1'
#
loop_
_entity.id
_entity.type
_entity.pdbx_description
1 polymer ?
#
loop_
_entity_poly.entity_id
_entity_poly.type
_entity_poly.pdbx_seq_one_letter_code
_entity_poly.pdbx_strand_id
1 'polypeptide(L)'
;MSKFGNQLYWLLYRNFLFKLRFKQLTFQEIFISLIFVANLATLRYTTQTDPLPAIPSSSLKSHDLFDPRFAPSSLEFPIAFTPDTAEAESVVSGLASLLNVSASPGYVGYATEDEILNDVVNGTANISMALVFDDAFPSNLSYKIRLTYGAVTLNDGPYLGSGSPNCYSADPEYGLTYPYQCPANSYLYSGFSAIQAMVEHLIVKVSYYYDSLVRGCL
;
A
#
# COMPACT_ATOMS: atom_id res chain seq x y z
N MET A 1 33.67 -6.13 -49.60
CA MET A 1 32.85 -6.16 -48.37
C MET A 1 31.56 -6.91 -48.66
N SER A 2 31.43 -8.18 -48.24
CA SER A 2 30.12 -8.84 -48.32
C SER A 2 29.17 -8.06 -47.40
N LYS A 3 28.15 -7.44 -48.00
CA LYS A 3 27.15 -6.66 -47.27
C LYS A 3 26.55 -7.57 -46.20
N PHE A 4 26.72 -7.19 -44.93
CA PHE A 4 26.26 -7.90 -43.74
C PHE A 4 24.85 -8.51 -43.90
N GLY A 5 23.94 -7.81 -44.58
CA GLY A 5 22.59 -8.30 -44.89
C GLY A 5 22.54 -9.57 -45.75
N ASN A 6 23.44 -9.74 -46.71
CA ASN A 6 23.52 -11.00 -47.49
C ASN A 6 24.01 -12.15 -46.61
N GLN A 7 24.95 -11.88 -45.70
CA GLN A 7 25.44 -12.89 -44.75
C GLN A 7 24.33 -13.29 -43.77
N LEU A 8 23.57 -12.33 -43.23
CA LEU A 8 22.42 -12.58 -42.36
C LEU A 8 21.31 -13.35 -43.07
N TYR A 9 21.00 -13.00 -44.31
CA TYR A 9 19.98 -13.69 -45.12
C TYR A 9 20.31 -15.18 -45.29
N TRP A 10 21.53 -15.51 -45.69
CA TRP A 10 21.95 -16.91 -45.87
C TRP A 10 21.98 -17.68 -44.55
N LEU A 11 22.29 -17.01 -43.44
CA LEU A 11 22.31 -17.61 -42.12
C LEU A 11 20.88 -17.92 -41.61
N LEU A 12 19.94 -16.99 -41.81
CA LEU A 12 18.52 -17.20 -41.53
C LEU A 12 17.92 -18.28 -42.44
N TYR A 13 18.24 -18.26 -43.73
CA TYR A 13 17.78 -19.27 -44.68
C TYR A 13 18.27 -20.68 -44.31
N ARG A 14 19.54 -20.80 -43.92
CA ARG A 14 20.10 -22.05 -43.39
C ARG A 14 19.36 -22.53 -42.13
N ASN A 15 19.12 -21.64 -41.16
CA ASN A 15 18.38 -21.98 -39.94
C ASN A 15 16.92 -22.38 -40.21
N PHE A 16 16.27 -21.73 -41.17
CA PHE A 16 14.93 -22.07 -41.62
C PHE A 16 14.88 -23.46 -42.28
N LEU A 17 15.83 -23.76 -43.17
CA LEU A 17 15.97 -25.09 -43.76
C LEU A 17 16.25 -26.17 -42.70
N PHE A 18 17.00 -25.84 -41.64
CA PHE A 18 17.19 -26.73 -40.50
C PHE A 18 15.89 -27.00 -39.74
N LYS A 19 15.07 -25.98 -39.46
CA LYS A 19 13.73 -26.19 -38.87
C LYS A 19 12.82 -27.02 -39.78
N LEU A 20 12.90 -26.84 -41.10
CA LEU A 20 12.15 -27.64 -42.09
C LEU A 20 12.61 -29.09 -42.18
N ARG A 21 13.91 -29.37 -41.97
CA ARG A 21 14.47 -30.73 -41.98
C ARG A 21 14.19 -31.47 -40.68
N PHE A 22 14.32 -30.80 -39.54
CA PHE A 22 14.08 -31.37 -38.21
C PHE A 22 12.68 -31.07 -37.69
N LYS A 23 11.66 -31.44 -38.49
CA LYS A 23 10.25 -31.16 -38.20
C LYS A 23 9.80 -31.69 -36.84
N GLN A 24 10.35 -32.83 -36.39
CA GLN A 24 10.04 -33.41 -35.07
C GLN A 24 10.42 -32.47 -33.92
N LEU A 25 11.60 -31.84 -33.97
CA LEU A 25 12.05 -30.93 -32.91
C LEU A 25 11.23 -29.63 -32.90
N THR A 26 10.89 -29.09 -34.07
CA THR A 26 10.04 -27.90 -34.18
C THR A 26 8.59 -28.19 -33.75
N PHE A 27 8.08 -29.38 -34.07
CA PHE A 27 6.77 -29.83 -33.61
C PHE A 27 6.77 -30.01 -32.09
N GLN A 28 7.81 -30.61 -31.52
CA GLN A 28 7.97 -30.76 -30.08
C GLN A 28 8.04 -29.38 -29.38
N GLU A 29 8.78 -28.41 -29.93
CA GLU A 29 8.87 -27.05 -29.40
C GLU A 29 7.49 -26.39 -29.28
N ILE A 30 6.65 -26.48 -30.32
CA ILE A 30 5.31 -25.88 -30.34
C ILE A 30 4.34 -26.64 -29.43
N PHE A 31 4.31 -27.98 -29.53
CA PHE A 31 3.34 -28.79 -28.78
C PHE A 31 3.63 -28.84 -27.30
N ILE A 32 4.90 -28.85 -26.87
CA ILE A 32 5.25 -28.76 -25.45
C ILE A 32 4.75 -27.44 -24.87
N SER A 33 4.97 -26.32 -25.55
CA SER A 33 4.45 -25.01 -25.10
C SER A 33 2.93 -25.01 -25.01
N LEU A 34 2.23 -25.59 -25.99
CA LEU A 34 0.77 -25.71 -25.95
C LEU A 34 0.29 -26.61 -24.81
N ILE A 35 0.97 -27.72 -24.54
CA ILE A 35 0.66 -28.61 -23.42
C ILE A 35 0.81 -27.88 -22.08
N PHE A 36 1.88 -27.10 -21.89
CA PHE A 36 2.04 -26.30 -20.66
C PHE A 36 0.92 -25.28 -20.49
N VAL A 37 0.57 -24.55 -21.55
CA VAL A 37 -0.54 -23.58 -21.51
C VAL A 37 -1.87 -24.28 -21.20
N ALA A 38 -2.15 -25.42 -21.83
CA ALA A 38 -3.35 -26.20 -21.58
C ALA A 38 -3.42 -26.73 -20.14
N ASN A 39 -2.29 -27.19 -19.58
CA ASN A 39 -2.20 -27.62 -18.19
C ASN A 39 -2.46 -26.45 -17.23
N LEU A 40 -1.86 -25.28 -17.46
CA LEU A 40 -2.12 -24.09 -16.64
C LEU A 40 -3.58 -23.63 -16.73
N ALA A 41 -4.16 -23.66 -17.93
CA ALA A 41 -5.58 -23.34 -18.14
C ALA A 41 -6.50 -24.33 -17.40
N THR A 42 -6.16 -25.62 -17.45
CA THR A 42 -6.89 -26.68 -16.75
C THR A 42 -6.78 -26.49 -15.24
N LEU A 43 -5.57 -26.27 -14.72
CA LEU A 43 -5.35 -25.98 -13.30
C LEU A 43 -6.22 -24.80 -12.87
N ARG A 44 -6.13 -23.66 -13.57
CA ARG A 44 -6.95 -22.48 -13.25
C ARG A 44 -8.45 -22.75 -13.30
N TYR A 45 -8.92 -23.55 -14.26
CA TYR A 45 -10.33 -23.89 -14.38
C TYR A 45 -10.81 -24.84 -13.27
N THR A 46 -9.95 -25.77 -12.85
CA THR A 46 -10.25 -26.75 -11.79
C THR A 46 -10.07 -26.18 -10.39
N THR A 47 -9.16 -25.22 -10.20
CA THR A 47 -8.92 -24.53 -8.93
C THR A 47 -9.77 -23.27 -8.83
N GLN A 48 -11.03 -23.31 -9.26
CA GLN A 48 -11.96 -22.23 -8.99
C GLN A 48 -12.05 -22.10 -7.47
N THR A 49 -11.51 -20.99 -6.95
CA THR A 49 -11.69 -20.62 -5.55
C THR A 49 -13.10 -20.12 -5.40
N ASP A 50 -13.96 -20.93 -4.76
CA ASP A 50 -15.26 -20.44 -4.32
C ASP A 50 -15.02 -19.19 -3.48
N PRO A 51 -15.65 -18.05 -3.80
CA PRO A 51 -15.56 -16.87 -2.97
C PRO A 51 -16.08 -17.25 -1.59
N LEU A 52 -15.21 -17.16 -0.58
CA LEU A 52 -15.64 -17.35 0.81
C LEU A 52 -16.77 -16.33 1.09
N PRO A 53 -17.84 -16.74 1.78
CA PRO A 53 -18.93 -15.82 2.10
C PRO A 53 -18.39 -14.63 2.90
N ALA A 54 -19.00 -13.46 2.69
CA ALA A 54 -18.68 -12.29 3.49
C ALA A 54 -18.84 -12.63 4.98
N ILE A 55 -17.86 -12.22 5.78
CA ILE A 55 -17.87 -12.46 7.23
C ILE A 55 -19.11 -11.77 7.80
N PRO A 56 -20.00 -12.50 8.49
CA PRO A 56 -21.19 -11.90 9.06
C PRO A 56 -20.79 -10.90 10.16
N SER A 57 -21.37 -9.70 10.14
CA SER A 57 -21.04 -8.63 11.09
C SER A 57 -21.24 -9.03 12.55
N SER A 58 -22.11 -10.01 12.82
CA SER A 58 -22.33 -10.57 14.16
C SER A 58 -21.14 -11.37 14.71
N SER A 59 -20.24 -11.84 13.84
CA SER A 59 -19.03 -12.56 14.23
C SER A 59 -17.85 -11.63 14.54
N LEU A 60 -17.94 -10.35 14.16
CA LEU A 60 -16.94 -9.35 14.48
C LEU A 60 -17.27 -8.77 15.85
N LYS A 61 -16.33 -8.90 16.79
CA LYS A 61 -16.42 -8.20 18.07
C LYS A 61 -16.08 -6.72 17.86
N SER A 62 -16.71 -5.85 18.64
CA SER A 62 -16.30 -4.43 18.69
C SER A 62 -14.98 -4.33 19.43
N HIS A 63 -14.03 -3.59 18.89
CA HIS A 63 -12.74 -3.31 19.53
C HIS A 63 -12.55 -1.82 19.71
N ASP A 64 -11.81 -1.46 20.76
CA ASP A 64 -11.28 -0.11 20.88
C ASP A 64 -10.18 0.06 19.83
N LEU A 65 -10.33 1.08 18.98
CA LEU A 65 -9.38 1.41 17.93
C LEU A 65 -8.01 1.83 18.51
N PHE A 66 -8.00 2.31 19.75
CA PHE A 66 -6.81 2.77 20.45
C PHE A 66 -6.21 1.70 21.39
N ASP A 67 -6.69 0.45 21.33
CA ASP A 67 -6.02 -0.66 22.00
C ASP A 67 -4.55 -0.73 21.53
N PRO A 68 -3.56 -0.90 22.43
CA PRO A 68 -2.15 -0.99 22.07
C PRO A 68 -1.79 -2.02 21.00
N ARG A 69 -2.66 -3.02 20.75
CA ARG A 69 -2.47 -4.02 19.67
C ARG A 69 -2.82 -3.47 18.28
N PHE A 70 -3.67 -2.45 18.22
CA PHE A 70 -4.12 -1.82 16.98
C PHE A 70 -3.60 -0.39 16.84
N ALA A 71 -3.10 0.24 17.90
CA ALA A 71 -2.44 1.54 17.82
C ALA A 71 -0.95 1.38 17.48
N PRO A 72 -0.37 2.27 16.66
CA PRO A 72 1.07 2.28 16.43
C PRO A 72 1.81 2.59 17.75
N SER A 73 2.80 1.76 18.10
CA SER A 73 3.50 1.84 19.39
C SER A 73 4.45 3.04 19.52
N SER A 74 4.97 3.53 18.40
CA SER A 74 5.70 4.81 18.25
C SER A 74 6.20 4.93 16.80
N LEU A 75 6.45 6.15 16.33
CA LEU A 75 7.16 6.40 15.07
C LEU A 75 8.59 6.83 15.35
N GLU A 76 9.55 6.16 14.72
CA GLU A 76 10.98 6.44 14.86
C GLU A 76 11.41 7.68 14.05
N PHE A 77 10.79 7.90 12.89
CA PHE A 77 11.13 8.97 11.95
C PHE A 77 10.08 10.08 11.94
N PRO A 78 10.43 11.30 11.51
CA PRO A 78 9.50 12.42 11.44
C PRO A 78 8.31 12.16 10.50
N ILE A 79 7.23 12.89 10.77
CA ILE A 79 6.06 12.98 9.91
C ILE A 79 6.26 14.14 8.93
N ALA A 80 6.28 13.85 7.63
CA ALA A 80 6.32 14.91 6.62
C ALA A 80 4.92 15.46 6.37
N PHE A 81 4.80 16.73 5.96
CA PHE A 81 3.51 17.27 5.54
C PHE A 81 3.62 18.34 4.46
N THR A 82 2.54 18.54 3.73
CA THR A 82 2.40 19.56 2.70
C THR A 82 0.93 19.98 2.58
N PRO A 83 0.59 21.25 2.31
CA PRO A 83 1.49 22.39 2.15
C PRO A 83 2.03 22.90 3.50
N ASP A 84 3.21 23.55 3.49
CA ASP A 84 3.84 24.17 4.66
C ASP A 84 3.08 25.43 5.12
N THR A 85 1.93 25.20 5.75
CA THR A 85 1.00 26.20 6.27
C THR A 85 0.81 26.00 7.77
N ALA A 86 0.49 27.07 8.50
CA ALA A 86 0.34 27.01 9.96
C ALA A 86 -0.82 26.07 10.38
N GLU A 87 -1.86 25.96 9.55
CA GLU A 87 -3.00 25.09 9.79
C GLU A 87 -2.61 23.61 9.64
N ALA A 88 -1.87 23.26 8.58
CA ALA A 88 -1.36 21.92 8.37
C ALA A 88 -0.35 21.53 9.46
N GLU A 89 0.54 22.45 9.83
CA GLU A 89 1.49 22.28 10.92
C GLU A 89 0.78 22.02 12.26
N SER A 90 -0.32 22.73 12.54
CA SER A 90 -1.11 22.50 13.77
C SER A 90 -1.71 21.10 13.83
N VAL A 91 -2.13 20.52 12.70
CA VAL A 91 -2.64 19.15 12.64
C VAL A 91 -1.49 18.17 12.86
N VAL A 92 -0.37 18.36 12.16
CA VAL A 92 0.75 17.41 12.16
C VAL A 92 1.50 17.42 13.48
N SER A 93 1.69 18.59 14.10
CA SER A 93 2.29 18.70 15.43
C SER A 93 1.43 18.02 16.51
N GLY A 94 0.11 18.16 16.43
CA GLY A 94 -0.84 17.45 17.29
C GLY A 94 -0.73 15.94 17.10
N LEU A 95 -0.63 15.47 15.86
CA LEU A 95 -0.46 14.06 15.54
C LEU A 95 0.87 13.52 16.06
N ALA A 96 1.97 14.25 15.86
CA ALA A 96 3.30 13.86 16.33
C ALA A 96 3.32 13.70 17.86
N SER A 97 2.59 14.54 18.59
CA SER A 97 2.41 14.42 20.04
C SER A 97 1.58 13.20 20.44
N LEU A 98 0.51 12.86 19.71
CA LEU A 98 -0.32 11.69 20.00
C LEU A 98 0.40 10.37 19.71
N LEU A 99 1.22 10.35 18.66
CA LEU A 99 1.99 9.17 18.23
C LEU A 99 3.33 9.02 18.96
N ASN A 100 3.67 9.95 19.86
CA ASN A 100 4.93 9.97 20.60
C ASN A 100 6.15 9.77 19.68
N VAL A 101 6.23 10.60 18.62
CA VAL A 101 7.30 10.52 17.62
C VAL A 101 8.65 10.75 18.30
N SER A 102 9.59 9.82 18.11
CA SER A 102 10.90 9.85 18.76
C SER A 102 11.91 10.78 18.05
N ALA A 103 11.65 11.12 16.80
CA ALA A 103 12.49 12.02 16.01
C ALA A 103 12.48 13.47 16.54
N SER A 104 13.60 14.17 16.35
CA SER A 104 13.72 15.60 16.60
C SER A 104 14.35 16.27 15.37
N PRO A 105 13.61 17.09 14.59
CA PRO A 105 12.20 17.46 14.81
C PRO A 105 11.25 16.27 14.57
N GLY A 106 10.11 16.24 15.25
CA GLY A 106 9.11 15.17 15.13
C GLY A 106 8.26 15.24 13.85
N TYR A 107 8.36 16.36 13.12
CA TYR A 107 7.67 16.59 11.85
C TYR A 107 8.48 17.55 10.98
N VAL A 108 8.24 17.52 9.67
CA VAL A 108 8.92 18.37 8.67
C VAL A 108 7.92 18.83 7.62
N GLY A 109 7.86 20.15 7.39
CA GLY A 109 7.00 20.76 6.37
C GLY A 109 7.69 20.82 5.00
N TYR A 110 6.91 20.64 3.95
CA TYR A 110 7.35 20.71 2.55
C TYR A 110 6.40 21.56 1.73
N ALA A 111 6.94 22.23 0.70
CA ALA A 111 6.11 23.07 -0.16
C ALA A 111 5.20 22.23 -1.05
N THR A 112 5.67 21.06 -1.53
CA THR A 112 4.90 20.19 -2.43
C THR A 112 5.06 18.70 -2.10
N GLU A 113 4.09 17.89 -2.56
CA GLU A 113 4.16 16.42 -2.46
C GLU A 113 5.39 15.83 -3.18
N ASP A 114 5.81 16.43 -4.30
CA ASP A 114 6.94 15.94 -5.10
C ASP A 114 8.29 16.10 -4.39
N GLU A 115 8.45 17.12 -3.55
CA GLU A 115 9.66 17.31 -2.74
C GLU A 115 9.82 16.18 -1.72
N ILE A 116 8.72 15.81 -1.05
CA ILE A 116 8.69 14.68 -0.10
C ILE A 116 9.10 13.40 -0.81
N LEU A 117 8.51 13.13 -1.98
CA LEU A 117 8.79 11.92 -2.75
C LEU A 117 10.26 11.89 -3.22
N ASN A 118 10.79 13.00 -3.70
CA ASN A 118 12.19 13.09 -4.11
C ASN A 118 13.15 12.84 -2.95
N ASP A 119 12.85 13.37 -1.76
CA ASP A 119 13.71 13.19 -0.59
C ASP A 119 13.72 11.74 -0.09
N VAL A 120 12.55 11.09 -0.08
CA VAL A 120 12.43 9.70 0.31
C VAL A 120 13.10 8.77 -0.71
N VAL A 121 12.89 9.01 -2.02
CA VAL A 121 13.45 8.16 -3.09
C VAL A 121 14.98 8.31 -3.18
N ASN A 122 15.51 9.51 -2.97
CA ASN A 122 16.95 9.75 -2.99
C ASN A 122 17.64 9.38 -1.66
N GLY A 123 16.88 8.98 -0.64
CA GLY A 123 17.41 8.62 0.67
C GLY A 123 18.00 9.81 1.44
N THR A 124 17.60 11.04 1.10
CA THR A 124 18.05 12.27 1.76
C THR A 124 17.28 12.55 3.04
N ALA A 125 16.05 12.03 3.16
CA ALA A 125 15.25 12.09 4.38
C ALA A 125 14.68 10.72 4.76
N ASN A 126 14.79 10.37 6.05
CA ASN A 126 14.07 9.23 6.61
C ASN A 126 12.74 9.74 7.16
N ILE A 127 11.64 9.35 6.54
CA ILE A 127 10.28 9.78 6.89
C ILE A 127 9.44 8.53 7.15
N SER A 128 8.69 8.52 8.26
CA SER A 128 7.81 7.39 8.60
C SER A 128 6.51 7.43 7.79
N MET A 129 5.94 8.62 7.65
CA MET A 129 4.70 8.86 6.94
C MET A 129 4.64 10.31 6.47
N ALA A 130 3.81 10.59 5.46
CA ALA A 130 3.53 11.95 5.02
C ALA A 130 2.03 12.23 4.97
N LEU A 131 1.64 13.43 5.39
CA LEU A 131 0.29 13.97 5.27
C LEU A 131 0.25 15.02 4.16
N VAL A 132 -0.47 14.71 3.09
CA VAL A 132 -0.63 15.60 1.94
C VAL A 132 -2.03 16.18 1.99
N PHE A 133 -2.16 17.42 2.44
CA PHE A 133 -3.42 18.16 2.40
C PHE A 133 -3.59 18.80 1.02
N ASP A 134 -4.84 19.13 0.69
CA ASP A 134 -5.14 19.94 -0.49
C ASP A 134 -4.59 21.37 -0.31
N ASP A 135 -4.18 22.02 -1.40
CA ASP A 135 -3.64 23.39 -1.37
C ASP A 135 -4.65 24.41 -0.80
N ALA A 136 -5.95 24.10 -0.88
CA ALA A 136 -7.01 24.93 -0.32
C ALA A 136 -7.33 24.60 1.16
N PHE A 137 -6.56 23.76 1.85
CA PHE A 137 -6.72 23.51 3.28
C PHE A 137 -6.58 24.83 4.08
N PRO A 138 -7.45 25.11 5.09
CA PRO A 138 -8.46 24.24 5.70
C PRO A 138 -9.86 24.30 5.05
N SER A 139 -10.05 25.03 3.94
CA SER A 139 -11.36 25.12 3.27
C SER A 139 -11.75 23.84 2.53
N ASN A 140 -10.75 23.11 2.03
CA ASN A 140 -10.89 21.76 1.49
C ASN A 140 -10.28 20.75 2.47
N LEU A 141 -11.09 19.81 2.95
CA LEU A 141 -10.69 18.80 3.93
C LEU A 141 -10.16 17.51 3.27
N SER A 142 -9.90 17.53 1.96
CA SER A 142 -9.27 16.41 1.28
C SER A 142 -7.81 16.29 1.71
N TYR A 143 -7.40 15.07 2.05
CA TYR A 143 -6.02 14.77 2.41
C TYR A 143 -5.65 13.35 1.97
N LYS A 144 -4.34 13.09 1.87
CA LYS A 144 -3.78 11.76 1.59
C LYS A 144 -2.82 11.41 2.73
N ILE A 145 -2.88 10.16 3.16
CA ILE A 145 -1.86 9.57 4.03
C ILE A 145 -0.92 8.75 3.13
N ARG A 146 0.34 9.15 3.05
CA ARG A 146 1.40 8.39 2.39
C ARG A 146 2.20 7.67 3.46
N LEU A 147 2.46 6.39 3.24
CA LEU A 147 3.23 5.55 4.14
C LEU A 147 4.46 5.05 3.41
N THR A 148 5.60 5.04 4.10
CA THR A 148 6.81 4.41 3.56
C THR A 148 6.58 2.90 3.45
N TYR A 149 7.12 2.27 2.40
CA TYR A 149 6.99 0.83 2.22
C TYR A 149 7.55 0.09 3.44
N GLY A 150 6.74 -0.77 4.06
CA GLY A 150 7.08 -1.48 5.29
C GLY A 150 6.83 -0.72 6.60
N ALA A 151 6.45 0.57 6.56
CA ALA A 151 5.94 1.28 7.73
C ALA A 151 4.57 0.74 8.17
N VAL A 152 3.78 0.28 7.20
CA VAL A 152 2.52 -0.43 7.40
C VAL A 152 2.47 -1.63 6.44
N THR A 153 2.19 -2.83 6.96
CA THR A 153 2.05 -4.04 6.16
C THR A 153 0.74 -4.00 5.36
N LEU A 154 0.81 -3.46 4.14
CA LEU A 154 -0.28 -3.49 3.18
C LEU A 154 -0.27 -4.82 2.39
N ASN A 155 -1.45 -5.32 2.06
CA ASN A 155 -1.63 -6.59 1.35
C ASN A 155 -1.42 -6.44 -0.16
N ASP A 156 -0.23 -6.03 -0.55
CA ASP A 156 0.11 -5.77 -1.95
C ASP A 156 0.87 -6.96 -2.59
N GLY A 157 1.06 -8.03 -1.81
CA GLY A 157 1.79 -9.23 -2.22
C GLY A 157 0.95 -10.25 -3.01
N PRO A 158 1.59 -11.30 -3.56
CA PRO A 158 0.93 -12.40 -4.30
C PRO A 158 -0.02 -13.26 -3.43
N TYR A 159 -0.24 -12.83 -2.18
CA TYR A 159 -0.99 -13.49 -1.12
C TYR A 159 -2.44 -12.99 -1.01
N LEU A 160 -2.91 -12.21 -1.99
CA LEU A 160 -4.34 -11.92 -2.18
C LEU A 160 -5.08 -13.26 -2.38
N GLY A 161 -5.67 -13.78 -1.31
CA GLY A 161 -6.35 -15.08 -1.26
C GLY A 161 -5.66 -16.16 -0.41
N SER A 162 -4.45 -15.92 0.12
CA SER A 162 -3.82 -16.83 1.10
C SER A 162 -4.16 -16.40 2.53
N GLY A 163 -5.43 -16.49 2.87
CA GLY A 163 -5.91 -16.34 4.24
C GLY A 163 -6.37 -17.68 4.77
N SER A 164 -6.14 -17.94 6.06
CA SER A 164 -6.86 -19.02 6.73
C SER A 164 -8.38 -18.75 6.62
N PRO A 165 -9.23 -19.76 6.40
CA PRO A 165 -10.69 -19.58 6.41
C PRO A 165 -11.22 -19.02 7.75
N ASN A 166 -10.41 -19.05 8.80
CA ASN A 166 -10.76 -18.67 10.17
C ASN A 166 -10.12 -17.35 10.61
N CYS A 167 -10.11 -16.31 9.77
CA CYS A 167 -9.52 -15.01 10.15
C CYS A 167 -10.26 -14.24 11.27
N TYR A 168 -11.44 -14.73 11.65
CA TYR A 168 -12.36 -14.11 12.60
C TYR A 168 -12.62 -14.99 13.86
N SER A 169 -11.74 -15.95 14.17
CA SER A 169 -12.02 -16.88 15.27
C SER A 169 -10.81 -17.50 15.98
N ALA A 170 -9.58 -17.00 15.79
CA ALA A 170 -8.42 -17.59 16.47
C ALA A 170 -8.17 -17.03 17.88
N ASP A 171 -8.38 -15.73 18.09
CA ASP A 171 -8.14 -15.09 19.39
C ASP A 171 -9.43 -15.06 20.24
N PRO A 172 -9.46 -15.66 21.44
CA PRO A 172 -10.66 -15.68 22.29
C PRO A 172 -11.03 -14.29 22.85
N GLU A 173 -10.06 -13.39 22.98
CA GLU A 173 -10.25 -12.03 23.47
C GLU A 173 -10.72 -11.12 22.32
N TYR A 174 -10.02 -11.14 21.18
CA TYR A 174 -10.27 -10.22 20.06
C TYR A 174 -11.11 -10.80 18.93
N GLY A 175 -11.33 -12.11 18.86
CA GLY A 175 -12.06 -12.71 17.75
C GLY A 175 -11.40 -12.46 16.38
N LEU A 176 -10.11 -12.13 16.36
CA LEU A 176 -9.34 -11.88 15.14
C LEU A 176 -8.07 -12.69 15.16
N THR A 177 -7.71 -13.25 14.01
CA THR A 177 -6.46 -13.97 13.84
C THR A 177 -5.32 -13.00 13.58
N TYR A 178 -4.13 -13.27 14.14
CA TYR A 178 -2.97 -12.42 13.93
C TYR A 178 -2.59 -12.28 12.43
N PRO A 179 -1.99 -11.14 12.03
CA PRO A 179 -1.67 -10.85 10.62
C PRO A 179 -0.83 -11.92 9.92
N TYR A 180 0.05 -12.62 10.64
CA TYR A 180 0.93 -13.65 10.04
C TYR A 180 0.14 -14.85 9.49
N GLN A 181 -1.03 -15.15 10.05
CA GLN A 181 -1.95 -16.21 9.61
C GLN A 181 -3.07 -15.68 8.72
N CYS A 182 -3.42 -14.41 8.90
CA CYS A 182 -4.49 -13.73 8.21
C CYS A 182 -4.02 -12.35 7.76
N PRO A 183 -3.36 -12.28 6.59
CA PRO A 183 -2.87 -11.01 6.05
C PRO A 183 -3.99 -9.97 5.95
N ALA A 184 -5.24 -10.37 5.70
CA ALA A 184 -6.40 -9.47 5.70
C ALA A 184 -6.53 -8.60 6.96
N ASN A 185 -6.10 -9.10 8.13
CA ASN A 185 -6.17 -8.35 9.38
C ASN A 185 -4.98 -7.37 9.55
N SER A 186 -3.94 -7.43 8.70
CA SER A 186 -2.76 -6.57 8.79
C SER A 186 -3.11 -5.08 8.77
N TYR A 187 -4.19 -4.70 8.07
CA TYR A 187 -4.66 -3.33 8.02
C TYR A 187 -5.12 -2.80 9.39
N LEU A 188 -5.77 -3.63 10.20
CA LEU A 188 -6.20 -3.23 11.54
C LEU A 188 -5.01 -3.20 12.51
N TYR A 189 -4.15 -4.23 12.45
CA TYR A 189 -2.97 -4.33 13.31
C TYR A 189 -1.83 -3.37 12.94
N SER A 190 -1.90 -2.70 11.79
CA SER A 190 -0.92 -1.69 11.41
C SER A 190 -1.14 -0.34 12.08
N GLY A 191 -2.31 -0.13 12.67
CA GLY A 191 -2.72 1.14 13.24
C GLY A 191 -3.00 2.26 12.25
N PHE A 192 -3.10 1.94 10.95
CA PHE A 192 -3.54 2.90 9.95
C PHE A 192 -4.91 3.51 10.29
N SER A 193 -5.89 2.68 10.67
CA SER A 193 -7.22 3.16 11.06
C SER A 193 -7.17 4.09 12.27
N ALA A 194 -6.31 3.80 13.26
CA ALA A 194 -6.12 4.65 14.43
C ALA A 194 -5.50 5.99 14.04
N ILE A 195 -4.46 5.98 13.19
CA ILE A 195 -3.84 7.20 12.65
C ILE A 195 -4.86 8.03 11.88
N GLN A 196 -5.67 7.40 11.02
CA GLN A 196 -6.71 8.07 10.25
C GLN A 196 -7.70 8.77 11.19
N ALA A 197 -8.21 8.07 12.21
CA ALA A 197 -9.14 8.65 13.19
C ALA A 197 -8.51 9.81 13.98
N MET A 198 -7.22 9.72 14.34
CA MET A 198 -6.50 10.82 15.00
C MET A 198 -6.36 12.05 14.09
N VAL A 199 -5.99 11.85 12.82
CA VAL A 199 -5.88 12.92 11.82
C VAL A 199 -7.23 13.61 11.64
N GLU A 200 -8.30 12.84 11.42
CA GLU A 200 -9.66 13.38 11.25
C GLU A 200 -10.11 14.17 12.49
N HIS A 201 -9.84 13.66 13.69
CA HIS A 201 -10.13 14.37 14.93
C HIS A 201 -9.41 15.73 15.01
N LEU A 202 -8.14 15.78 14.61
CA LEU A 202 -7.34 17.00 14.63
C LEU A 202 -7.76 17.99 13.54
N ILE A 203 -8.08 17.51 12.33
CA ILE A 203 -8.64 18.34 11.24
C ILE A 203 -9.93 19.00 11.70
N VAL A 204 -10.83 18.23 12.33
CA VAL A 204 -12.09 18.74 12.86
C VAL A 204 -11.83 19.84 13.90
N LYS A 205 -10.91 19.60 14.84
CA LYS A 205 -10.55 20.58 15.87
C LYS A 205 -10.03 21.89 15.27
N VAL A 206 -9.16 21.83 14.26
CA VAL A 206 -8.61 23.01 13.57
C VAL A 206 -9.68 23.73 12.76
N SER A 207 -10.54 22.98 12.05
CA SER A 207 -11.62 23.54 11.22
C SER A 207 -12.67 24.28 12.04
N TYR A 208 -13.07 23.74 13.21
CA TYR A 208 -13.99 24.42 14.11
C TYR A 208 -13.42 25.74 14.64
N TYR A 209 -12.11 25.79 14.92
CA TYR A 209 -11.45 27.02 15.34
C TYR A 209 -11.46 28.07 14.22
N TYR A 210 -11.18 27.65 12.98
CA TYR A 210 -11.22 28.52 11.80
C TYR A 210 -12.62 29.08 11.55
N ASP A 211 -13.67 28.26 11.56
CA ASP A 211 -15.05 28.73 11.34
C ASP A 211 -15.52 29.67 12.47
N SER A 212 -15.08 29.46 13.71
CA SER A 212 -15.38 30.37 14.82
C SER A 212 -14.72 31.74 14.68
N LEU A 213 -13.50 31.81 14.14
CA LEU A 213 -12.80 33.06 13.86
C LEU A 213 -13.41 33.81 12.68
N VAL A 214 -13.79 33.10 11.62
CA VAL A 214 -14.40 33.70 10.43
C VAL A 214 -15.82 34.22 10.72
N ARG A 215 -16.62 33.49 11.50
CA ARG A 215 -17.97 33.95 11.90
C ARG A 215 -17.98 34.95 13.06
N GLY A 216 -16.91 35.04 13.83
CA GLY A 216 -16.76 36.00 14.94
C GLY A 216 -16.37 37.41 14.49
N CYS A 217 -16.07 37.63 13.20
CA CYS A 217 -15.69 38.92 12.63
C CYS A 217 -16.80 39.58 11.77
N LEU A 218 -18.06 39.19 11.94
CA LEU A 218 -19.23 39.83 11.34
C LEU A 218 -20.13 40.50 12.39
#